data_AF-A0A9E5AZX3-F1
#
_entry.id   AF-A0A9E5AZX3-F1
#
_cell.length_a   1.000
_cell.length_b   1.000
_cell.length_c   1.000
_cell.angle_alpha   90.00
_cell.angle_beta   90.00
_cell.angle_gamma   90.00
#
_symmetry.space_group_name_H-M   'P 1'
#
loop_
_entity.id
_entity.type
_entity.pdbx_description
1 polymer ?
#
loop_
_entity_poly.entity_id
_entity_poly.type
_entity_poly.pdbx_seq_one_letter_code
_entity_poly.pdbx_strand_id
1 'polypeptide(L)'
;MYIHERKNWPDFTWDHAAITTLLSDARHTQGRLLGKMEGLGFRLREEATLATLTQDVIKTSEIEGQKLDTQQVRSSIARHMGIEIAALPPVDRNVEGIVEVMLDATRHHQMLLDQDRLFGWHAALFPTGRSGMRKIIVGGWRTDASGPMQVVSGAYGREKIHYEAPPHDRLNAEMTRFLAWLNAGPATDPVLTSALAHFWFVTIHPFDDGNGRIARAIADMILARSENSAQRFYSMSAQIRDEIATDGGLAFAGIEASSHLIGGGDAAVDYNGHRAGKA
;
A
#
# COMPACT_ATOMS: atom_id res chain seq x y z
N MET A 1 20.73 13.92 1.61
CA MET A 1 21.04 12.49 1.40
C MET A 1 19.80 11.70 1.71
N TYR A 2 19.26 11.00 0.71
CA TYR A 2 18.06 10.18 0.82
C TYR A 2 18.40 8.74 1.24
N ILE A 3 17.40 7.98 1.70
CA ILE A 3 17.64 6.63 2.22
C ILE A 3 18.29 5.70 1.19
N HIS A 4 17.91 5.80 -0.08
CA HIS A 4 18.43 4.97 -1.17
C HIS A 4 19.86 5.33 -1.62
N GLU A 5 20.44 6.39 -1.05
CA GLU A 5 21.82 6.84 -1.27
C GLU A 5 22.76 6.35 -0.17
N ARG A 6 22.22 5.76 0.90
CA ARG A 6 23.02 5.21 2.00
C ARG A 6 23.78 3.98 1.52
N LYS A 7 24.98 3.79 2.07
CA LYS A 7 25.86 2.66 1.71
C LYS A 7 25.23 1.29 1.94
N ASN A 8 24.37 1.17 2.94
CA ASN A 8 23.69 -0.06 3.29
C ASN A 8 22.32 -0.20 2.60
N TRP A 9 22.02 0.55 1.54
CA TRP A 9 20.75 0.39 0.82
C TRP A 9 20.73 -0.96 0.04
N PRO A 10 19.74 -1.85 0.29
CA PRO A 10 18.45 -1.66 0.97
C PRO A 10 18.36 -2.47 2.28
N ASP A 11 19.49 -2.73 2.93
CA ASP A 11 19.60 -3.53 4.15
C ASP A 11 19.00 -2.75 5.33
N PHE A 12 17.68 -2.90 5.49
CA PHE A 12 16.91 -2.25 6.54
C PHE A 12 17.27 -2.83 7.91
N THR A 13 17.36 -1.93 8.89
CA THR A 13 17.54 -2.27 10.30
C THR A 13 16.50 -1.53 11.12
N TRP A 14 16.08 -2.14 12.22
CA TRP A 14 15.10 -1.56 13.13
C TRP A 14 15.40 -2.01 14.56
N ASP A 15 14.86 -1.26 15.53
CA ASP A 15 14.91 -1.69 16.93
C ASP A 15 13.89 -2.81 17.15
N HIS A 16 14.40 -4.04 17.29
CA HIS A 16 13.58 -5.21 17.58
C HIS A 16 12.81 -5.05 18.90
N ALA A 17 13.41 -4.48 19.94
CA ALA A 17 12.77 -4.34 21.24
C ALA A 17 11.56 -3.38 21.17
N ALA A 18 11.70 -2.29 20.40
CA ALA A 18 10.62 -1.32 20.21
C ALA A 18 9.41 -1.89 19.46
N ILE A 19 9.62 -2.83 18.53
CA ILE A 19 8.56 -3.34 17.64
C ILE A 19 7.96 -4.67 18.15
N THR A 20 8.71 -5.46 18.94
CA THR A 20 8.29 -6.81 19.32
C THR A 20 6.94 -6.84 20.03
N THR A 21 6.68 -5.92 20.96
CA THR A 21 5.40 -5.85 21.68
C THR A 21 4.25 -5.51 20.73
N LEU A 22 4.42 -4.48 19.90
CA LEU A 22 3.41 -4.07 18.91
C LEU A 22 3.09 -5.21 17.93
N LEU A 23 4.11 -5.91 17.45
CA LEU A 23 3.96 -7.04 16.56
C LEU A 23 3.20 -8.19 17.24
N SER A 24 3.57 -8.53 18.47
CA SER A 24 2.90 -9.58 19.24
C SER A 24 1.41 -9.26 19.44
N ASP A 25 1.07 -8.03 19.80
CA ASP A 25 -0.32 -7.61 20.01
C ASP A 25 -1.13 -7.61 18.71
N ALA A 26 -0.51 -7.18 17.61
CA ALA A 26 -1.11 -7.23 16.28
C ALA A 26 -1.39 -8.68 15.86
N ARG A 27 -0.40 -9.59 15.97
CA ARG A 27 -0.55 -11.02 15.64
C ARG A 27 -1.59 -11.70 16.52
N HIS A 28 -1.61 -11.39 17.82
CA HIS A 28 -2.62 -11.93 18.75
C HIS A 28 -4.04 -11.50 18.34
N THR A 29 -4.22 -10.22 18.02
CA THR A 29 -5.53 -9.68 17.59
C THR A 29 -5.96 -10.25 16.24
N GLN A 30 -5.02 -10.38 15.30
CA GLN A 30 -5.23 -11.00 14.00
C GLN A 30 -5.70 -12.46 14.14
N GLY A 31 -5.01 -13.26 14.97
CA GLY A 31 -5.40 -14.64 15.27
C GLY A 31 -6.79 -14.75 15.91
N ARG A 32 -7.12 -13.86 16.86
CA ARG A 32 -8.46 -13.80 17.46
C ARG A 32 -9.54 -13.43 16.46
N LEU A 33 -9.26 -12.53 15.52
CA LEU A 33 -10.20 -12.14 14.47
C LEU A 33 -10.47 -13.32 13.53
N LEU A 34 -9.41 -13.96 13.02
CA LEU A 34 -9.52 -15.13 12.15
C LEU A 34 -10.29 -16.27 12.83
N GLY A 35 -9.94 -16.62 14.06
CA GLY A 35 -10.64 -17.68 14.80
C GLY A 35 -12.13 -17.38 15.05
N LYS A 36 -12.50 -16.11 15.26
CA LYS A 36 -13.92 -15.71 15.33
C LYS A 36 -14.61 -15.84 13.97
N MET A 37 -13.94 -15.44 12.90
CA MET A 37 -14.49 -15.50 11.54
C MET A 37 -14.70 -16.94 11.08
N GLU A 38 -13.80 -17.87 11.44
CA GLU A 38 -13.94 -19.30 11.16
C GLU A 38 -15.21 -19.92 11.77
N GLY A 39 -15.65 -19.42 12.92
CA GLY A 39 -16.91 -19.82 13.56
C GLY A 39 -18.17 -19.26 12.89
N LEU A 40 -18.05 -18.32 11.96
CA LEU A 40 -19.18 -17.76 11.23
C LEU A 40 -19.56 -18.60 10.01
N GLY A 41 -20.86 -18.66 9.73
CA GLY A 41 -21.38 -19.27 8.52
C GLY A 41 -20.80 -18.63 7.25
N PHE A 42 -20.69 -19.42 6.19
CA PHE A 42 -20.09 -19.03 4.91
C PHE A 42 -20.59 -17.66 4.39
N ARG A 43 -21.91 -17.46 4.38
CA ARG A 43 -22.55 -16.21 3.93
C ARG A 43 -22.08 -14.97 4.71
N LEU A 44 -21.90 -15.08 6.02
CA LEU A 44 -21.44 -13.95 6.86
C LEU A 44 -19.96 -13.63 6.58
N ARG A 45 -19.12 -14.65 6.35
CA ARG A 45 -17.72 -14.46 5.97
C ARG A 45 -17.57 -13.80 4.61
N GLU A 46 -18.39 -14.21 3.63
CA GLU A 46 -18.43 -13.56 2.31
C GLU A 46 -18.86 -12.10 2.41
N GLU A 47 -19.90 -11.81 3.20
CA GLU A 47 -20.37 -10.44 3.40
C GLU A 47 -19.31 -9.56 4.09
N ALA A 48 -18.61 -10.10 5.10
CA ALA A 48 -17.50 -9.42 5.76
C ALA A 48 -16.31 -9.18 4.82
N THR A 49 -15.99 -10.15 3.96
CA THR A 49 -14.94 -10.02 2.95
C THR A 49 -15.31 -8.95 1.93
N LEU A 50 -16.54 -8.96 1.43
CA LEU A 50 -17.05 -7.95 0.49
C LEU A 50 -16.98 -6.55 1.10
N ALA A 51 -17.40 -6.39 2.36
CA ALA A 51 -17.34 -5.12 3.07
C ALA A 51 -15.89 -4.62 3.22
N THR A 52 -14.97 -5.51 3.62
CA THR A 52 -13.56 -5.17 3.82
C THR A 52 -12.89 -4.77 2.51
N LEU A 53 -13.05 -5.56 1.43
CA LEU A 53 -12.48 -5.24 0.13
C LEU A 53 -13.06 -3.94 -0.45
N THR A 54 -14.35 -3.68 -0.24
CA THR A 54 -14.97 -2.41 -0.62
C THR A 54 -14.30 -1.26 0.12
N GLN A 55 -14.08 -1.41 1.42
CA GLN A 55 -13.40 -0.41 2.23
C GLN A 55 -11.95 -0.20 1.77
N ASP A 56 -11.19 -1.25 1.48
CA ASP A 56 -9.81 -1.12 0.98
C ASP A 56 -9.75 -0.35 -0.33
N VAL A 57 -10.59 -0.69 -1.31
CA VAL A 57 -10.64 0.00 -2.61
C VAL A 57 -11.02 1.47 -2.46
N ILE A 58 -12.00 1.79 -1.61
CA ILE A 58 -12.39 3.17 -1.36
C ILE A 58 -11.27 3.94 -0.67
N LYS A 59 -10.67 3.38 0.39
CA LYS A 59 -9.68 4.09 1.21
C LYS A 59 -8.34 4.22 0.52
N THR A 60 -7.91 3.23 -0.25
CA THR A 60 -6.70 3.34 -1.07
C THR A 60 -6.82 4.42 -2.13
N SER A 61 -8.02 4.62 -2.71
CA SER A 61 -8.28 5.70 -3.66
C SER A 61 -8.40 7.07 -3.00
N GLU A 62 -9.04 7.16 -1.82
CA GLU A 62 -9.15 8.42 -1.07
C GLU A 62 -7.79 8.99 -0.66
N ILE A 63 -6.83 8.11 -0.30
CA ILE A 63 -5.45 8.49 0.01
C ILE A 63 -4.79 9.21 -1.17
N GLU A 64 -5.09 8.78 -2.40
CA GLU A 64 -4.62 9.41 -3.64
C GLU A 64 -5.49 10.61 -4.09
N GLY A 65 -6.41 11.07 -3.23
CA GLY A 65 -7.33 12.16 -3.54
C GLY A 65 -8.47 11.80 -4.49
N GLN A 66 -8.66 10.50 -4.80
CA GLN A 66 -9.73 10.03 -5.68
C GLN A 66 -10.98 9.64 -4.88
N LYS A 67 -12.15 10.10 -5.33
CA LYS A 67 -13.44 9.69 -4.76
C LYS A 67 -14.13 8.74 -5.73
N LEU A 68 -14.27 7.48 -5.31
CA LEU A 68 -15.00 6.47 -6.07
C LEU A 68 -16.41 6.30 -5.52
N ASP A 69 -17.33 5.90 -6.40
CA ASP A 69 -18.68 5.53 -6.01
C ASP A 69 -18.66 4.19 -5.26
N THR A 70 -19.07 4.21 -3.99
CA THR A 70 -19.06 3.03 -3.12
C THR A 70 -19.99 1.92 -3.63
N GLN A 71 -21.11 2.27 -4.25
CA GLN A 71 -22.04 1.28 -4.78
C GLN A 71 -21.45 0.59 -6.03
N GLN A 72 -20.77 1.33 -6.90
CA GLN A 72 -20.05 0.74 -8.04
C GLN A 72 -18.92 -0.17 -7.60
N VAL A 73 -18.10 0.26 -6.63
CA VAL A 73 -17.01 -0.57 -6.07
C VAL A 73 -17.55 -1.86 -5.47
N ARG A 74 -18.56 -1.76 -4.59
CA ARG A 74 -19.19 -2.93 -3.97
C ARG A 74 -19.80 -3.88 -5.02
N SER A 75 -20.47 -3.32 -6.02
CA SER A 75 -21.07 -4.05 -7.15
C SER A 75 -20.02 -4.84 -7.94
N SER A 76 -18.90 -4.21 -8.30
CA SER A 76 -17.80 -4.85 -9.01
C SER A 76 -17.17 -6.00 -8.21
N ILE A 77 -16.87 -5.78 -6.93
CA ILE A 77 -16.28 -6.80 -6.06
C ILE A 77 -17.23 -7.99 -5.91
N ALA A 78 -18.51 -7.73 -5.66
CA ALA A 78 -19.51 -8.78 -5.49
C ALA A 78 -19.68 -9.64 -6.75
N ARG A 79 -19.68 -9.02 -7.93
CA ARG A 79 -19.70 -9.73 -9.21
C ARG A 79 -18.50 -10.69 -9.33
N HIS A 80 -17.31 -10.25 -8.97
CA HIS A 80 -16.12 -11.09 -8.96
C HIS A 80 -16.13 -12.17 -7.87
N MET A 81 -16.89 -11.97 -6.79
CA MET A 81 -17.10 -12.97 -5.74
C MET A 81 -18.22 -13.96 -6.09
N GLY A 82 -18.98 -13.74 -7.17
CA GLY A 82 -20.15 -14.57 -7.49
C GLY A 82 -21.33 -14.34 -6.56
N ILE A 83 -21.36 -13.21 -5.84
CA ILE A 83 -22.45 -12.85 -4.94
C ILE A 83 -23.57 -12.19 -5.75
N GLU A 84 -24.77 -12.75 -5.68
CA GLU A 84 -25.96 -12.16 -6.29
C GLU A 84 -26.36 -10.87 -5.56
N ILE A 85 -26.42 -9.76 -6.28
CA ILE A 85 -26.95 -8.49 -5.78
C ILE A 85 -28.01 -7.97 -6.76
N ALA A 86 -29.14 -7.52 -6.23
CA ALA A 86 -30.16 -6.86 -7.03
C ALA A 86 -29.64 -5.50 -7.55
N ALA A 87 -29.83 -5.25 -8.85
CA ALA A 87 -29.47 -4.01 -9.54
C ALA A 87 -27.98 -3.62 -9.44
N LEU A 88 -27.17 -4.11 -10.39
CA LEU A 88 -25.76 -3.71 -10.53
C LEU A 88 -25.70 -2.44 -11.40
N PRO A 89 -25.29 -1.27 -10.87
CA PRO A 89 -25.02 -0.13 -11.72
C PRO A 89 -23.87 -0.45 -12.70
N PRO A 90 -23.82 0.18 -13.88
CA PRO A 90 -22.64 0.10 -14.74
C PRO A 90 -21.42 0.58 -13.96
N VAL A 91 -20.32 -0.16 -14.06
CA VAL A 91 -19.08 0.11 -13.33
C VAL A 91 -18.12 0.87 -14.24
N ASP A 92 -17.59 2.00 -13.74
CA ASP A 92 -16.52 2.75 -14.41
C ASP A 92 -15.24 1.91 -14.55
N ARG A 93 -14.51 2.07 -15.66
CA ARG A 93 -13.28 1.30 -15.91
C ARG A 93 -12.19 1.53 -14.88
N ASN A 94 -12.12 2.71 -14.28
CA ASN A 94 -11.16 3.00 -13.23
C ASN A 94 -11.51 2.27 -11.92
N VAL A 95 -12.80 2.10 -11.63
CA VAL A 95 -13.27 1.28 -10.49
C VAL A 95 -12.91 -0.19 -10.75
N GLU A 96 -13.17 -0.69 -11.95
CA GLU A 96 -12.85 -2.07 -12.31
C GLU A 96 -11.36 -2.36 -12.16
N GLY A 97 -10.50 -1.46 -12.65
CA GLY A 97 -9.05 -1.62 -12.59
C GLY A 97 -8.50 -1.78 -11.16
N ILE A 98 -8.90 -0.92 -10.22
CA ILE A 98 -8.43 -1.06 -8.83
C ILE A 98 -9.03 -2.29 -8.13
N VAL A 99 -10.26 -2.68 -8.47
CA VAL A 99 -10.89 -3.91 -7.95
C VAL A 99 -10.12 -5.15 -8.45
N GLU A 100 -9.78 -5.21 -9.73
CA GLU A 100 -8.99 -6.30 -10.32
C GLU A 100 -7.62 -6.43 -9.63
N VAL A 101 -6.92 -5.32 -9.40
CA VAL A 101 -5.63 -5.32 -8.68
C VAL A 101 -5.77 -5.88 -7.26
N MET A 102 -6.74 -5.38 -6.50
CA MET A 102 -6.92 -5.81 -5.10
C MET A 102 -7.35 -7.28 -5.00
N LEU A 103 -8.21 -7.73 -5.91
CA LEU A 103 -8.63 -9.12 -5.97
C LEU A 103 -7.50 -10.05 -6.41
N ASP A 104 -6.68 -9.64 -7.38
CA ASP A 104 -5.51 -10.43 -7.79
C ASP A 104 -4.49 -10.53 -6.65
N ALA A 105 -4.17 -9.40 -6.00
CA ALA A 105 -3.27 -9.34 -4.87
C ALA A 105 -3.71 -10.27 -3.72
N THR A 106 -5.00 -10.31 -3.41
CA THR A 106 -5.52 -11.07 -2.26
C THR A 106 -5.87 -12.53 -2.60
N ARG A 107 -6.44 -12.82 -3.78
CA ARG A 107 -6.84 -14.19 -4.15
C ARG A 107 -5.70 -15.01 -4.72
N HIS A 108 -4.82 -14.38 -5.49
CA HIS A 108 -3.62 -15.02 -6.03
C HIS A 108 -2.40 -14.68 -5.16
N HIS A 109 -2.63 -14.55 -3.85
CA HIS A 109 -1.58 -14.16 -2.93
C HIS A 109 -0.44 -15.18 -2.92
N GLN A 110 -0.69 -16.48 -3.11
CA GLN A 110 0.39 -17.48 -3.18
C GLN A 110 1.22 -17.44 -4.47
N MET A 111 0.74 -16.79 -5.54
CA MET A 111 1.54 -16.62 -6.77
C MET A 111 2.66 -15.61 -6.53
N LEU A 112 3.82 -15.86 -7.12
CA LEU A 112 4.95 -14.92 -7.09
C LEU A 112 4.53 -13.57 -7.71
N LEU A 113 5.18 -12.50 -7.27
CA LEU A 113 5.05 -11.20 -7.90
C LEU A 113 6.26 -11.00 -8.80
N ASP A 114 6.08 -11.14 -10.10
CA ASP A 114 7.10 -10.82 -11.11
C ASP A 114 6.80 -9.46 -11.76
N GLN A 115 7.69 -9.07 -12.67
CA GLN A 115 7.56 -7.80 -13.38
C GLN A 115 6.28 -7.73 -14.23
N ASP A 116 5.90 -8.84 -14.89
CA ASP A 116 4.75 -8.86 -15.79
C ASP A 116 3.44 -8.67 -15.02
N ARG A 117 3.27 -9.40 -13.91
CA ARG A 117 2.12 -9.24 -13.01
C ARG A 117 2.03 -7.83 -12.46
N LEU A 118 3.17 -7.26 -12.03
CA LEU A 118 3.23 -5.89 -11.52
C LEU A 118 2.90 -4.86 -12.60
N PHE A 119 3.33 -5.08 -13.85
CA PHE A 119 2.94 -4.26 -15.00
C PHE A 119 1.47 -4.40 -15.34
N GLY A 120 0.90 -5.61 -15.24
CA GLY A 120 -0.52 -5.87 -15.38
C GLY A 120 -1.34 -5.08 -14.36
N TRP A 121 -0.91 -5.06 -13.09
CA TRP A 121 -1.54 -4.24 -12.07
C TRP A 121 -1.50 -2.76 -12.42
N HIS A 122 -0.33 -2.25 -12.84
CA HIS A 122 -0.20 -0.86 -13.24
C HIS A 122 -1.08 -0.52 -14.47
N ALA A 123 -1.18 -1.44 -15.43
CA ALA A 123 -2.01 -1.27 -16.61
C ALA A 123 -3.52 -1.20 -16.28
N ALA A 124 -3.97 -2.04 -15.34
CA ALA A 124 -5.35 -2.01 -14.85
C ALA A 124 -5.70 -0.67 -14.20
N LEU A 125 -4.77 -0.04 -13.47
CA LEU A 125 -4.99 1.27 -12.84
C LEU A 125 -5.10 2.45 -13.83
N PHE A 126 -4.58 2.31 -15.06
CA PHE A 126 -4.48 3.39 -16.04
C PHE A 126 -4.91 2.94 -17.45
N PRO A 127 -6.16 2.51 -17.65
CA PRO A 127 -6.62 1.89 -18.90
C PRO A 127 -6.58 2.84 -20.11
N THR A 128 -6.48 4.16 -19.88
CA THR A 128 -6.44 5.17 -20.95
C THR A 128 -5.02 5.59 -21.35
N GLY A 129 -3.98 5.08 -20.68
CA GLY A 129 -2.61 5.56 -20.88
C GLY A 129 -2.31 6.90 -20.22
N ARG A 130 -3.15 7.36 -19.28
CA ARG A 130 -3.08 8.71 -18.70
C ARG A 130 -3.33 8.70 -17.20
N SER A 131 -2.65 9.61 -16.50
CA SER A 131 -3.04 10.08 -15.18
C SER A 131 -3.64 11.48 -15.30
N GLY A 132 -4.96 11.59 -15.11
CA GLY A 132 -5.71 12.80 -15.42
C GLY A 132 -5.46 13.25 -16.88
N MET A 133 -5.00 14.49 -17.05
CA MET A 133 -4.66 15.02 -18.37
C MET A 133 -3.22 14.71 -18.82
N ARG A 134 -2.39 14.05 -18.00
CA ARG A 134 -0.99 13.75 -18.33
C ARG A 134 -0.87 12.35 -18.94
N LYS A 135 -0.19 12.22 -20.08
CA LYS A 135 0.20 10.91 -20.62
C LYS A 135 1.31 10.32 -19.74
N ILE A 136 1.21 9.05 -19.42
CA ILE A 136 2.20 8.32 -18.61
C ILE A 136 2.59 7.03 -19.32
N ILE A 137 3.72 6.45 -18.91
CA ILE A 137 4.10 5.09 -19.30
C ILE A 137 3.22 4.13 -18.50
N VAL A 138 2.42 3.31 -19.18
CA VAL A 138 1.53 2.32 -18.56
C VAL A 138 2.10 0.92 -18.75
N GLY A 139 2.03 0.08 -17.71
CA GLY A 139 2.66 -1.24 -17.71
C GLY A 139 4.17 -1.22 -17.96
N GLY A 140 4.88 -0.22 -17.43
CA GLY A 140 6.33 -0.07 -17.61
C GLY A 140 6.93 0.91 -16.61
N TRP A 141 8.25 0.82 -16.37
CA TRP A 141 8.95 1.77 -15.49
C TRP A 141 8.99 3.17 -16.09
N ARG A 142 9.03 4.19 -15.22
CA ARG A 142 9.27 5.57 -15.64
C ARG A 142 10.65 5.73 -16.30
N THR A 143 10.76 6.68 -17.20
CA THR A 143 12.01 7.02 -17.91
C THR A 143 12.50 8.42 -17.54
N ASP A 144 13.63 8.85 -18.11
CA ASP A 144 14.14 10.21 -17.97
C ASP A 144 13.16 11.29 -18.47
N ALA A 145 12.31 10.96 -19.44
CA ALA A 145 11.33 11.85 -20.03
C ALA A 145 10.31 12.39 -19.02
N SER A 146 10.09 11.66 -17.91
CA SER A 146 9.22 12.07 -16.81
C SER A 146 9.91 13.02 -15.82
N GLY A 147 11.23 13.22 -15.95
CA GLY A 147 12.04 13.98 -15.01
C GLY A 147 12.35 13.20 -13.71
N PRO A 148 13.03 13.84 -12.75
CA PRO A 148 13.26 13.26 -11.44
C PRO A 148 11.92 13.09 -10.71
N MET A 149 11.73 11.93 -10.07
CA MET A 149 10.56 11.68 -9.26
C MET A 149 10.79 12.25 -7.86
N GLN A 150 10.10 13.34 -7.54
CA GLN A 150 10.33 14.13 -6.34
C GLN A 150 9.05 14.35 -5.54
N VAL A 151 9.19 14.29 -4.21
CA VAL A 151 8.17 14.80 -3.29
C VAL A 151 8.52 16.24 -2.97
N VAL A 152 7.68 17.16 -3.43
CA VAL A 152 7.88 18.60 -3.29
C VAL A 152 6.76 19.25 -2.47
N SER A 153 7.08 20.32 -1.76
CA SER A 153 6.10 21.23 -1.16
C SER A 153 6.39 22.67 -1.54
N GLY A 154 5.39 23.54 -1.44
CA GLY A 154 5.56 24.97 -1.71
C GLY A 154 4.84 25.40 -2.98
N ALA A 155 4.68 26.70 -3.16
CA ALA A 155 4.06 27.25 -4.36
C ALA A 155 4.99 27.10 -5.57
N TYR A 156 4.40 27.15 -6.77
CA TYR A 156 5.13 27.10 -8.03
C TYR A 156 6.28 28.12 -8.06
N GLY A 157 7.50 27.67 -8.36
CA GLY A 157 8.73 28.47 -8.36
C GLY A 157 9.38 28.69 -6.98
N ARG A 158 8.84 28.08 -5.92
CA ARG A 158 9.39 28.05 -4.56
C ARG A 158 9.28 26.66 -3.93
N GLU A 159 9.46 25.64 -4.76
CA GLU A 159 9.37 24.25 -4.36
C GLU A 159 10.56 23.87 -3.47
N LYS A 160 10.26 23.27 -2.32
CA LYS A 160 11.22 22.55 -1.49
C LYS A 160 11.10 21.06 -1.79
N ILE A 161 12.20 20.46 -2.25
CA ILE A 161 12.31 19.02 -2.45
C ILE A 161 12.54 18.36 -1.08
N HIS A 162 11.63 17.47 -0.69
CA HIS A 162 11.76 16.68 0.54
C HIS A 162 12.36 15.31 0.27
N TYR A 163 12.07 14.75 -0.90
CA TYR A 163 12.56 13.44 -1.32
C TYR A 163 12.74 13.41 -2.83
N GLU A 164 13.74 12.68 -3.28
CA GLU A 164 13.91 12.27 -4.67
C GLU A 164 14.09 10.76 -4.68
N ALA A 165 13.35 10.06 -5.54
CA ALA A 165 13.48 8.63 -5.70
C ALA A 165 14.73 8.26 -6.53
N PRO A 166 15.20 7.00 -6.50
CA PRO A 166 16.33 6.57 -7.34
C PRO A 166 16.17 6.99 -8.81
N PRO A 167 17.23 7.43 -9.50
CA PRO A 167 17.14 7.79 -10.91
C PRO A 167 16.70 6.61 -11.78
N HIS A 168 16.12 6.92 -12.95
CA HIS A 168 15.49 5.92 -13.83
C HIS A 168 16.45 4.81 -14.31
N ASP A 169 17.73 5.13 -14.47
CA ASP A 169 18.80 4.21 -14.87
C ASP A 169 19.08 3.12 -13.81
N ARG A 170 18.76 3.39 -12.53
CA ARG A 170 18.85 2.41 -11.44
C ARG A 170 17.61 1.53 -11.31
N LEU A 171 16.46 1.91 -11.87
CA LEU A 171 15.17 1.26 -11.58
C LEU A 171 15.16 -0.24 -11.89
N ASN A 172 15.72 -0.66 -13.02
CA ASN A 172 15.74 -2.09 -13.37
C ASN A 172 16.49 -2.92 -12.32
N ALA A 173 17.64 -2.44 -11.85
CA ALA A 173 18.41 -3.13 -10.83
C ALA A 173 17.71 -3.11 -9.47
N GLU A 174 17.14 -1.97 -9.07
CA GLU A 174 16.40 -1.82 -7.82
C GLU A 174 15.16 -2.73 -7.78
N MET A 175 14.36 -2.75 -8.85
CA MET A 175 13.15 -3.57 -8.95
C MET A 175 13.47 -5.06 -9.05
N THR A 176 14.53 -5.43 -9.78
CA THR A 176 14.98 -6.83 -9.82
C THR A 176 15.36 -7.32 -8.42
N ARG A 177 16.10 -6.52 -7.66
CA ARG A 177 16.49 -6.85 -6.28
C ARG A 177 15.29 -6.91 -5.34
N PHE A 178 14.36 -5.95 -5.45
CA PHE A 178 13.13 -5.93 -4.67
C PHE A 178 12.25 -7.17 -4.91
N LEU A 179 11.98 -7.51 -6.18
CA LEU A 179 11.15 -8.67 -6.54
C LEU A 179 11.83 -9.99 -6.14
N ALA A 180 13.15 -10.10 -6.30
CA ALA A 180 13.89 -11.26 -5.83
C ALA A 180 13.79 -11.43 -4.31
N TRP A 181 13.96 -10.35 -3.54
CA TRP A 181 13.80 -10.37 -2.08
C TRP A 181 12.37 -10.76 -1.68
N LEU A 182 11.35 -10.15 -2.30
CA LEU A 182 9.96 -10.41 -1.96
C LEU A 182 9.56 -11.87 -2.22
N ASN A 183 10.07 -12.45 -3.30
CA ASN A 183 9.75 -13.82 -3.71
C ASN A 183 10.60 -14.90 -3.00
N ALA A 184 11.70 -14.53 -2.34
CA ALA A 184 12.51 -15.46 -1.55
C ALA A 184 11.77 -15.96 -0.29
N GLY A 185 10.66 -15.31 0.08
CA GLY A 185 9.90 -15.61 1.28
C GLY A 185 10.39 -14.82 2.50
N PRO A 186 9.58 -14.76 3.58
CA PRO A 186 9.84 -13.86 4.68
C PRO A 186 10.99 -14.39 5.55
N ALA A 187 12.06 -13.59 5.68
CA ALA A 187 13.15 -13.84 6.63
C ALA A 187 12.81 -13.38 8.07
N THR A 188 11.64 -12.78 8.26
CA THR A 188 11.11 -12.22 9.52
C THR A 188 9.61 -12.49 9.59
N ASP A 189 8.90 -11.94 10.58
CA ASP A 189 7.44 -12.06 10.63
C ASP A 189 6.80 -11.43 9.37
N PRO A 190 5.83 -12.10 8.71
CA PRO A 190 5.22 -11.60 7.48
C PRO A 190 4.52 -10.24 7.62
N VAL A 191 4.05 -9.85 8.81
CA VAL A 191 3.49 -8.50 9.03
C VAL A 191 4.60 -7.45 8.89
N LEU A 192 5.80 -7.72 9.41
CA LEU A 192 6.96 -6.86 9.18
C LEU A 192 7.41 -6.90 7.72
N THR A 193 7.38 -8.07 7.08
CA THR A 193 7.66 -8.18 5.64
C THR A 193 6.70 -7.32 4.81
N SER A 194 5.41 -7.27 5.17
CA SER A 194 4.40 -6.41 4.52
C SER A 194 4.76 -4.93 4.66
N ALA A 195 5.11 -4.48 5.86
CA ALA A 195 5.53 -3.10 6.11
C ALA A 195 6.82 -2.73 5.35
N LEU A 196 7.83 -3.61 5.37
CA LEU A 196 9.10 -3.41 4.64
C LEU A 196 8.88 -3.38 3.14
N ALA A 197 8.04 -4.26 2.59
CA ALA A 197 7.75 -4.30 1.17
C ALA A 197 7.03 -3.03 0.70
N HIS A 198 6.02 -2.59 1.47
CA HIS A 198 5.34 -1.32 1.23
C HIS A 198 6.36 -0.18 1.20
N PHE A 199 7.17 -0.06 2.26
CA PHE A 199 8.15 0.99 2.41
C PHE A 199 9.23 1.00 1.29
N TRP A 200 9.80 -0.17 0.98
CA TRP A 200 10.82 -0.29 -0.06
C TRP A 200 10.26 0.08 -1.43
N PHE A 201 9.06 -0.41 -1.77
CA PHE A 201 8.45 -0.13 -3.06
C PHE A 201 8.16 1.35 -3.26
N VAL A 202 7.56 2.04 -2.27
CA VAL A 202 7.29 3.50 -2.38
C VAL A 202 8.58 4.31 -2.42
N THR A 203 9.66 3.81 -1.80
CA THR A 203 10.99 4.44 -1.86
C THR A 203 11.59 4.36 -3.27
N ILE A 204 11.48 3.22 -3.96
CA ILE A 204 11.95 3.09 -5.36
C ILE A 204 11.11 3.97 -6.30
N HIS A 205 9.80 4.02 -6.05
CA HIS A 205 8.84 4.81 -6.83
C HIS A 205 8.96 4.57 -8.35
N PRO A 206 8.77 3.32 -8.82
CA PRO A 206 9.18 2.91 -10.16
C PRO A 206 8.25 3.36 -11.30
N PHE A 207 7.02 3.80 -11.00
CA PHE A 207 6.04 4.25 -11.99
C PHE A 207 5.87 5.77 -12.00
N ASP A 208 5.33 6.32 -13.10
CA ASP A 208 4.99 7.75 -13.21
C ASP A 208 3.86 8.17 -12.26
N ASP A 209 2.98 7.22 -11.90
CA ASP A 209 1.83 7.38 -11.00
C ASP A 209 1.40 5.98 -10.49
N GLY A 210 0.53 5.91 -9.47
CA GLY A 210 -0.05 4.66 -8.98
C GLY A 210 0.81 3.89 -7.99
N ASN A 211 2.00 4.42 -7.64
CA ASN A 211 2.94 3.75 -6.73
C ASN A 211 2.33 3.46 -5.36
N GLY A 212 1.62 4.41 -4.74
CA GLY A 212 0.97 4.22 -3.44
C GLY A 212 -0.08 3.10 -3.48
N ARG A 213 -0.96 3.11 -4.50
CA ARG A 213 -1.98 2.05 -4.70
C ARG A 213 -1.35 0.67 -4.87
N ILE A 214 -0.30 0.57 -5.68
CA ILE A 214 0.42 -0.69 -5.90
C ILE A 214 1.16 -1.14 -4.63
N ALA A 215 1.79 -0.22 -3.90
CA ALA A 215 2.47 -0.54 -2.64
C ALA A 215 1.49 -1.17 -1.63
N ARG A 216 0.29 -0.58 -1.49
CA ARG A 216 -0.76 -1.09 -0.60
C ARG A 216 -1.29 -2.45 -1.08
N ALA A 217 -1.45 -2.66 -2.38
CA ALA A 217 -1.79 -3.97 -2.93
C ALA A 217 -0.72 -5.04 -2.65
N ILE A 218 0.57 -4.70 -2.77
CA ILE A 218 1.69 -5.59 -2.38
C ILE A 218 1.61 -5.92 -0.88
N ALA A 219 1.36 -4.90 -0.05
CA ALA A 219 1.28 -5.07 1.40
C ALA A 219 0.11 -6.00 1.78
N ASP A 220 -1.07 -5.83 1.19
CA ASP A 220 -2.22 -6.70 1.39
C ASP A 220 -2.01 -8.11 0.84
N MET A 221 -1.32 -8.27 -0.29
CA MET A 221 -0.91 -9.59 -0.79
C MET A 221 -0.06 -10.34 0.24
N ILE A 222 0.92 -9.67 0.86
CA ILE A 222 1.78 -10.30 1.88
C ILE A 222 0.99 -10.63 3.15
N LEU A 223 0.04 -9.79 3.55
CA LEU A 223 -0.84 -10.10 4.68
C LEU A 223 -1.76 -11.30 4.38
N ALA A 224 -2.32 -11.39 3.17
CA ALA A 224 -3.06 -12.57 2.74
C ALA A 224 -2.19 -13.84 2.75
N ARG A 225 -0.91 -13.75 2.32
CA ARG A 225 0.08 -14.84 2.47
C ARG A 225 0.32 -15.21 3.94
N SER A 226 0.47 -14.22 4.83
CA SER A 226 0.70 -14.41 6.27
C SER A 226 -0.40 -15.23 6.93
N GLU A 227 -1.64 -14.99 6.52
CA GLU A 227 -2.83 -15.64 7.07
C GLU A 227 -3.20 -16.92 6.32
N ASN A 228 -2.54 -17.20 5.20
CA ASN A 228 -2.91 -18.23 4.23
C ASN A 228 -4.41 -18.16 3.85
N SER A 229 -4.91 -16.94 3.63
CA SER A 229 -6.33 -16.69 3.40
C SER A 229 -6.52 -15.60 2.35
N ALA A 230 -7.35 -15.90 1.36
CA ALA A 230 -7.86 -14.91 0.41
C ALA A 230 -9.00 -14.06 0.99
N GLN A 231 -9.58 -14.45 2.13
CA GLN A 231 -10.59 -13.68 2.85
C GLN A 231 -9.91 -12.65 3.75
N ARG A 232 -10.29 -11.38 3.59
CA ARG A 232 -9.76 -10.25 4.35
C ARG A 232 -10.85 -9.72 5.28
N PHE A 233 -10.49 -9.46 6.53
CA PHE A 233 -11.44 -9.04 7.57
C PHE A 233 -11.06 -7.72 8.26
N TYR A 234 -10.03 -7.04 7.75
CA TYR A 234 -9.62 -5.71 8.15
C TYR A 234 -8.99 -5.00 6.96
N SER A 235 -9.04 -3.67 6.99
CA SER A 235 -8.55 -2.81 5.91
C SER A 235 -7.33 -2.02 6.40
N MET A 236 -6.17 -2.27 5.79
CA MET A 236 -4.95 -1.49 6.07
C MET A 236 -5.12 -0.05 5.56
N SER A 237 -5.68 0.10 4.36
CA SER A 237 -5.87 1.41 3.73
C SER A 237 -6.80 2.31 4.56
N ALA A 238 -7.79 1.74 5.24
CA ALA A 238 -8.64 2.49 6.15
C ALA A 238 -7.88 3.03 7.37
N GLN A 239 -7.08 2.19 8.02
CA GLN A 239 -6.28 2.60 9.17
C GLN A 239 -5.27 3.69 8.78
N ILE A 240 -4.60 3.53 7.64
CA ILE A 240 -3.68 4.53 7.08
C ILE A 240 -4.40 5.87 6.87
N ARG A 241 -5.61 5.86 6.27
CA ARG A 241 -6.41 7.07 6.07
C ARG A 241 -6.79 7.70 7.42
N ASP A 242 -7.13 6.88 8.41
CA ASP A 242 -7.44 7.34 9.77
C ASP A 242 -6.27 8.08 10.41
N GLU A 243 -5.06 7.54 10.31
CA GLU A 243 -3.83 8.19 10.79
C GLU A 243 -3.51 9.47 10.01
N ILE A 244 -3.63 9.48 8.69
CA ILE A 244 -3.46 10.70 7.87
C ILE A 244 -4.36 11.83 8.37
N ALA A 245 -5.63 11.54 8.64
CA ALA A 245 -6.58 12.57 9.06
C ALA A 245 -6.33 13.06 10.49
N THR A 246 -5.80 12.18 11.36
CA THR A 246 -5.58 12.49 12.78
C THR A 246 -4.27 13.23 13.00
N ASP A 247 -3.20 12.83 12.29
CA ASP A 247 -1.85 13.37 12.46
C ASP A 247 -1.54 14.52 11.49
N GLY A 248 -2.56 15.06 10.81
CA GLY A 248 -2.40 16.16 9.84
C GLY A 248 -1.53 15.80 8.62
N GLY A 249 -1.47 14.51 8.27
CA GLY A 249 -0.68 13.99 7.14
C GLY A 249 0.83 13.88 7.40
N LEU A 250 1.35 14.24 8.58
CA LEU A 250 2.79 14.22 8.87
C LEU A 250 3.37 12.79 8.95
N ALA A 251 2.60 11.82 9.46
CA ALA A 251 3.03 10.41 9.51
C ALA A 251 3.06 9.75 8.12
N PHE A 252 2.18 10.17 7.21
CA PHE A 252 2.10 9.62 5.85
C PHE A 252 3.04 10.31 4.86
N ALA A 253 3.26 11.62 5.04
CA ALA A 253 4.48 12.25 4.55
C ALA A 253 5.73 11.54 5.12
N GLY A 254 5.66 10.91 6.29
CA GLY A 254 6.73 10.08 6.82
C GLY A 254 6.94 8.73 6.11
N ILE A 255 5.97 8.20 5.36
CA ILE A 255 6.03 6.89 4.66
C ILE A 255 6.20 7.08 3.14
N GLU A 256 5.49 8.04 2.52
CA GLU A 256 5.73 8.46 1.12
C GLU A 256 6.89 9.47 0.98
N ALA A 257 7.22 10.21 2.04
CA ALA A 257 8.40 11.08 2.14
C ALA A 257 9.31 10.65 3.32
N SER A 258 9.57 9.35 3.41
CA SER A 258 10.53 8.70 4.34
C SER A 258 12.00 9.13 4.11
N SER A 259 12.25 10.41 3.91
CA SER A 259 13.55 11.06 4.02
C SER A 259 13.74 11.76 5.37
N HIS A 260 12.67 11.97 6.17
CA HIS A 260 12.76 12.71 7.44
C HIS A 260 13.02 11.84 8.68
N LEU A 261 12.85 10.51 8.62
CA LEU A 261 13.02 9.64 9.79
C LEU A 261 14.36 8.92 9.88
N ILE A 262 15.27 9.13 8.92
CA ILE A 262 16.63 8.61 9.07
C ILE A 262 17.63 9.68 8.66
N GLY A 263 18.05 10.46 9.66
CA GLY A 263 19.13 11.44 9.61
C GLY A 263 19.42 11.86 11.04
N GLY A 264 20.33 11.14 11.70
CA GLY A 264 20.57 11.27 13.14
C GLY A 264 20.94 12.69 13.59
N GLY A 265 20.43 13.03 14.76
CA GLY A 265 20.76 14.21 15.55
C GLY A 265 19.77 14.35 16.70
N ASP A 266 20.04 13.66 17.81
CA ASP A 266 19.49 13.87 19.16
C ASP A 266 18.06 14.44 19.27
N ALA A 267 17.07 13.56 19.22
CA ALA A 267 15.81 13.81 19.91
C ALA A 267 15.15 12.46 20.26
N ALA A 268 15.38 12.01 21.49
CA ALA A 268 14.51 11.06 22.13
C ALA A 268 13.10 11.67 22.17
N VAL A 269 12.17 11.11 21.40
CA VAL A 269 10.74 11.39 21.61
C VAL A 269 10.26 10.43 22.68
N ASP A 270 10.29 10.93 23.92
CA ASP A 270 9.72 10.28 25.08
C ASP A 270 8.19 10.24 24.94
N TYR A 271 7.65 9.08 24.58
CA TYR A 271 6.20 8.82 24.53
C TYR A 271 5.66 8.59 25.95
N ASN A 272 5.73 9.60 26.81
CA ASN A 272 5.00 9.59 28.07
C ASN A 272 3.61 10.20 27.86
N GLY A 273 2.63 9.31 27.65
CA GLY A 273 1.23 9.65 27.61
C GLY A 273 0.77 10.29 28.91
N HIS A 274 0.38 11.56 28.86
CA HIS A 274 -0.49 12.17 29.85
C HIS A 274 -1.59 12.97 29.15
N ARG A 275 -2.81 12.44 29.26
CA ARG A 275 -4.06 13.16 28.99
C ARG A 275 -4.17 14.32 29.97
N ALA A 276 -4.07 15.55 29.47
CA ALA A 276 -4.56 16.70 30.23
C ALA A 276 -6.09 16.73 30.14
N GLY A 277 -6.73 16.46 31.27
CA GLY A 277 -8.17 16.58 31.46
C GLY A 277 -8.64 18.02 31.36
N LYS A 278 -9.87 18.17 30.90
CA LYS A 278 -10.66 19.40 30.91
C LYS A 278 -10.78 19.96 32.34
N ALA A 279 -10.68 21.28 32.45
CA ALA A 279 -11.49 22.10 33.36
C ALA A 279 -12.10 23.22 32.50
#